data_AF-A0A060CKU8-F1
#
_entry.id   AF-A0A060CKU8-F1
#
_cell.length_a   1.000
_cell.length_b   1.000
_cell.length_c   1.000
_cell.angle_alpha   90.00
_cell.angle_beta   90.00
_cell.angle_gamma   90.00
#
_symmetry.space_group_name_H-M   'P 1'
#
loop_
_entity.id
_entity.type
_entity.pdbx_description
1 polymer ?
#
loop_
_entity_poly.entity_id
_entity_poly.type
_entity_poly.pdbx_seq_one_letter_code
_entity_poly.pdbx_strand_id
1 'polypeptide(L)'
;SDKEIASVRFFGAALTHSSAHVLMKLSKSRRGEIIKKLFTSEGANLNIVRIPIGASDFISEDDFFSCADKKGPDGNLLKYFNIDHDAEVIEVAKEIKAVKPNVKILATPWSAPAWMKDSGSLCGGSLKDGYEDVFAQYLSNFVSAYEYEV
;
A
#
# COMPACT_ATOMS: atom_id res chain seq x y z
N SER A 1 29.73 4.64 29.32
CA SER A 1 28.61 3.71 29.45
C SER A 1 27.84 3.74 28.16
N ASP A 2 27.91 2.68 27.36
CA ASP A 2 27.09 2.54 26.16
C ASP A 2 25.64 2.32 26.60
N LYS A 3 24.88 3.41 26.75
CA LYS A 3 23.45 3.35 27.01
C LYS A 3 22.77 3.07 25.68
N GLU A 4 22.21 1.87 25.56
CA GLU A 4 21.33 1.52 24.45
C GLU A 4 20.12 2.48 24.45
N ILE A 5 19.90 3.21 23.35
CA ILE A 5 18.89 4.27 23.25
C ILE A 5 17.57 3.71 22.69
N ALA A 6 17.63 2.84 21.68
CA ALA A 6 16.49 2.12 21.12
C ALA A 6 16.94 0.98 20.18
N SER A 7 16.16 -0.11 20.11
CA SER A 7 16.37 -1.20 19.15
C SER A 7 15.78 -0.84 17.78
N VAL A 8 16.56 -0.98 16.70
CA VAL A 8 16.01 -0.89 15.33
C VAL A 8 15.50 -2.27 14.89
N ARG A 9 14.20 -2.37 14.64
CA ARG A 9 13.54 -3.65 14.29
C ARG A 9 13.35 -3.84 12.79
N PHE A 10 13.23 -2.75 12.04
CA PHE A 10 12.83 -2.79 10.63
C PHE A 10 13.72 -1.91 9.75
N PHE A 11 14.11 -2.47 8.62
CA PHE A 11 14.79 -1.78 7.51
C PHE A 11 14.15 -2.25 6.21
N GLY A 12 13.76 -1.31 5.36
CA GLY A 12 12.92 -1.61 4.22
C GLY A 12 12.85 -0.53 3.17
N ALA A 13 11.92 -0.73 2.23
CA ALA A 13 11.64 0.17 1.12
C ALA A 13 10.14 0.37 0.95
N ALA A 14 9.76 1.38 0.17
CA ALA A 14 8.38 1.55 -0.28
C ALA A 14 8.16 0.81 -1.61
N LEU A 15 7.08 0.05 -1.70
CA LEU A 15 6.55 -0.51 -2.94
C LEU A 15 5.35 0.33 -3.34
N THR A 16 5.63 1.46 -4.01
CA THR A 16 4.61 2.32 -4.61
C THR A 16 4.12 1.74 -5.93
N HIS A 17 2.99 2.22 -6.46
CA HIS A 17 2.51 1.85 -7.79
C HIS A 17 3.56 2.08 -8.87
N SER A 18 4.28 3.22 -8.86
CA SER A 18 5.38 3.44 -9.80
C SER A 18 6.51 2.40 -9.66
N SER A 19 6.85 2.00 -8.43
CA SER A 19 7.91 1.02 -8.17
C SER A 19 7.51 -0.37 -8.65
N ALA A 20 6.27 -0.78 -8.37
CA ALA A 20 5.70 -2.01 -8.88
C ALA A 20 5.67 -2.01 -10.42
N HIS A 21 5.23 -0.92 -11.03
CA HIS A 21 5.16 -0.76 -12.48
C HIS A 21 6.52 -0.90 -13.17
N VAL A 22 7.57 -0.25 -12.64
CA VAL A 22 8.92 -0.39 -13.19
C VAL A 22 9.44 -1.82 -13.03
N LEU A 23 9.17 -2.49 -11.91
CA LEU A 23 9.53 -3.89 -11.71
C LEU A 23 8.77 -4.82 -12.66
N MET A 24 7.49 -4.55 -12.91
CA MET A 24 6.63 -5.35 -13.79
C MET A 24 7.02 -5.24 -15.27
N LYS A 25 7.69 -4.15 -15.69
CA LYS A 25 8.29 -4.01 -17.02
C LYS A 25 9.52 -4.90 -17.26
N LEU A 26 10.12 -5.45 -16.21
CA LEU A 26 11.24 -6.38 -16.35
C LEU A 26 10.75 -7.79 -16.66
N SER A 27 11.63 -8.62 -17.23
CA SER A 27 11.36 -10.06 -17.31
C SER A 27 11.22 -10.65 -15.91
N LYS A 28 10.38 -11.69 -15.76
CA LYS A 28 10.16 -12.36 -14.47
C LYS A 28 11.48 -12.82 -13.81
N SER A 29 12.43 -13.32 -14.62
CA SER A 29 13.76 -13.71 -14.12
C SER A 29 14.50 -12.52 -13.52
N ARG A 30 14.54 -11.39 -14.24
CA ARG A 30 15.29 -10.22 -13.80
C ARG A 30 14.64 -9.56 -12.59
N ARG A 31 13.31 -9.48 -12.55
CA ARG A 31 12.56 -9.01 -11.37
C ARG A 31 12.85 -9.90 -10.16
N GLY A 32 12.81 -11.22 -10.33
CA GLY A 32 13.14 -12.18 -9.26
C GLY A 32 14.56 -12.03 -8.72
N GLU A 33 15.56 -11.79 -9.57
CA GLU A 33 16.94 -11.49 -9.14
C GLU A 33 17.03 -10.23 -8.28
N ILE A 34 16.33 -9.16 -8.67
CA ILE A 34 16.30 -7.90 -7.92
C ILE A 34 15.62 -8.10 -6.56
N ILE A 35 14.46 -8.75 -6.54
CA ILE A 35 13.71 -9.05 -5.31
C ILE A 35 14.56 -9.89 -4.35
N LYS A 36 15.26 -10.92 -4.85
CA LYS A 36 16.20 -11.71 -4.03
C LYS A 36 17.29 -10.84 -3.41
N LYS A 37 17.98 -10.02 -4.21
CA LYS A 37 19.02 -9.11 -3.71
C LYS A 37 18.51 -8.10 -2.69
N LEU A 38 17.26 -7.68 -2.77
CA LEU A 38 16.67 -6.75 -1.81
C LEU A 38 16.27 -7.44 -0.50
N PHE A 39 15.60 -8.60 -0.57
CA PHE A 39 14.90 -9.16 0.59
C PHE A 39 15.56 -10.38 1.24
N THR A 40 16.59 -10.97 0.62
CA THR A 40 17.31 -12.12 1.18
C THR A 40 18.70 -11.75 1.68
N SER A 41 19.34 -12.69 2.38
CA SER A 41 20.73 -12.56 2.84
C SER A 41 21.77 -12.54 1.72
N GLU A 42 21.37 -12.73 0.46
CA GLU A 42 22.24 -12.51 -0.70
C GLU A 42 22.52 -11.02 -0.96
N GLY A 43 21.78 -10.11 -0.32
CA GLY A 43 22.00 -8.68 -0.41
C GLY A 43 21.49 -7.91 0.81
N ALA A 44 20.60 -6.93 0.60
CA ALA A 44 20.21 -5.96 1.62
C ALA A 44 19.36 -6.56 2.76
N ASN A 45 18.79 -7.75 2.57
CA ASN A 45 18.02 -8.50 3.56
C ASN A 45 16.91 -7.68 4.25
N LEU A 46 16.23 -6.82 3.47
CA LEU A 46 15.13 -5.99 3.94
C LEU A 46 14.04 -6.86 4.59
N ASN A 47 13.43 -6.34 5.65
CA ASN A 47 12.44 -7.09 6.45
C ASN A 47 11.09 -6.38 6.61
N ILE A 48 10.93 -5.22 5.97
CA ILE A 48 9.66 -4.51 5.86
C ILE A 48 9.50 -3.93 4.45
N VAL A 49 8.26 -3.88 3.97
CA VAL A 49 7.86 -3.11 2.78
C VAL A 49 6.69 -2.22 3.15
N ARG A 50 6.74 -0.96 2.73
CA ARG A 50 5.63 -0.02 2.88
C ARG A 50 4.82 0.05 1.58
N ILE A 51 3.51 -0.05 1.66
CA ILE A 51 2.59 0.11 0.53
C ILE A 51 1.62 1.29 0.76
N PRO A 52 1.26 2.06 -0.28
CA PRO A 52 0.18 3.04 -0.20
C PRO A 52 -1.19 2.37 -0.06
N ILE A 53 -2.12 3.04 0.64
CA ILE A 53 -3.57 2.75 0.56
C ILE A 53 -4.19 3.81 -0.35
N GLY A 54 -4.64 3.40 -1.54
CA GLY A 54 -4.95 4.32 -2.63
C GLY A 54 -3.69 4.96 -3.23
N ALA A 55 -3.86 6.01 -4.02
CA ALA A 55 -2.75 6.68 -4.67
C ALA A 55 -1.81 7.38 -3.68
N SER A 56 -0.51 7.31 -3.99
CA SER A 56 0.50 8.23 -3.44
C SER A 56 0.82 9.32 -4.47
N ASP A 57 1.79 10.18 -4.19
CA ASP A 57 2.42 11.04 -5.20
C ASP A 57 3.21 10.25 -6.26
N PHE A 58 3.55 8.98 -5.98
CA PHE A 58 4.19 8.05 -6.90
C PHE A 58 3.20 7.00 -7.44
N ILE A 59 2.43 7.40 -8.45
CA ILE A 59 1.60 6.51 -9.26
C ILE A 59 2.15 6.34 -10.68
N SER A 60 1.73 5.27 -11.35
CA SER A 60 2.00 5.04 -12.78
C SER A 60 0.85 5.49 -13.69
N GLU A 61 -0.29 5.84 -13.08
CA GLU A 61 -1.50 6.31 -13.75
C GLU A 61 -1.54 7.83 -13.83
N ASP A 62 -2.42 8.37 -14.68
CA ASP A 62 -2.53 9.81 -14.93
C ASP A 62 -3.26 10.57 -13.81
N ASP A 63 -4.16 9.90 -13.08
CA ASP A 63 -5.01 10.51 -12.06
C ASP A 63 -4.84 9.84 -10.69
N PHE A 64 -4.95 10.64 -9.63
CA PHE A 64 -5.00 10.11 -8.26
C PHE A 64 -6.32 9.40 -7.98
N PHE A 65 -6.23 8.25 -7.32
CA PHE A 65 -7.36 7.39 -6.96
C PHE A 65 -7.35 7.04 -5.47
N SER A 66 -8.46 6.51 -5.00
CA SER A 66 -8.62 5.86 -3.71
C SER A 66 -9.21 4.47 -3.91
N CYS A 67 -9.15 3.61 -2.90
CA CYS A 67 -9.78 2.29 -2.96
C CYS A 67 -11.32 2.36 -2.95
N ALA A 68 -11.92 3.56 -2.93
CA ALA A 68 -13.37 3.76 -2.94
C ALA A 68 -13.75 5.11 -3.58
N ASP A 69 -13.39 5.35 -4.84
CA ASP A 69 -13.61 6.65 -5.50
C ASP A 69 -15.08 7.06 -5.63
N LYS A 70 -15.99 6.08 -5.60
CA LYS A 70 -17.43 6.31 -5.67
C LYS A 70 -18.08 6.04 -4.32
N LYS A 71 -18.87 7.00 -3.83
CA LYS A 71 -19.70 6.82 -2.65
C LYS A 71 -20.80 5.79 -2.95
N GLY A 72 -20.91 4.77 -2.10
CA GLY A 72 -22.01 3.81 -2.12
C GLY A 72 -23.34 4.41 -1.66
N PRO A 73 -24.46 3.70 -1.84
CA PRO A 73 -25.76 4.13 -1.33
C PRO A 73 -25.79 4.14 0.21
N ASP A 74 -26.76 4.84 0.79
CA ASP A 74 -26.99 4.83 2.23
C ASP A 74 -27.13 3.41 2.78
N GLY A 75 -26.54 3.17 3.95
CA GLY A 75 -26.44 1.84 4.56
C GLY A 75 -25.26 0.98 4.07
N ASN A 76 -24.64 1.32 2.93
CA ASN A 76 -23.36 0.73 2.51
C ASN A 76 -22.52 1.72 1.69
N LEU A 77 -21.91 2.67 2.38
CA LEU A 77 -21.12 3.74 1.76
C LEU A 77 -19.85 3.25 1.05
N LEU A 78 -19.33 2.07 1.45
CA LEU A 78 -18.14 1.46 0.86
C LEU A 78 -18.47 0.34 -0.14
N LYS A 79 -19.70 0.30 -0.67
CA LYS A 79 -20.14 -0.72 -1.63
C LYS A 79 -19.19 -0.91 -2.83
N TYR A 80 -18.53 0.15 -3.25
CA TYR A 80 -17.63 0.16 -4.41
C TYR A 80 -16.14 0.06 -4.04
N PHE A 81 -15.83 -0.32 -2.80
CA PHE A 81 -14.46 -0.53 -2.37
C PHE A 81 -13.79 -1.63 -3.18
N ASN A 82 -12.57 -1.39 -3.67
CA ASN A 82 -11.73 -2.36 -4.36
C ASN A 82 -10.25 -1.95 -4.28
N ILE A 83 -9.36 -2.87 -4.65
CA ILE A 83 -7.91 -2.64 -4.74
C ILE A 83 -7.41 -2.89 -6.17
N ASP A 84 -8.24 -2.61 -7.18
CA ASP A 84 -7.97 -2.99 -8.56
C ASP A 84 -6.72 -2.30 -9.12
N HIS A 85 -6.47 -1.07 -8.67
CA HIS A 85 -5.25 -0.32 -8.98
C HIS A 85 -3.97 -0.96 -8.43
N ASP A 86 -4.08 -1.89 -7.48
CA ASP A 86 -2.93 -2.50 -6.80
C ASP A 86 -2.46 -3.79 -7.48
N ALA A 87 -3.01 -4.19 -8.65
CA ALA A 87 -2.70 -5.46 -9.29
C ALA A 87 -1.18 -5.73 -9.45
N GLU A 88 -0.42 -4.74 -9.91
CA GLU A 88 1.04 -4.85 -10.02
C GLU A 88 1.74 -4.87 -8.65
N VAL A 89 1.25 -4.08 -7.69
CA VAL A 89 1.76 -4.04 -6.31
C VAL A 89 1.58 -5.40 -5.63
N ILE A 90 0.41 -6.02 -5.80
CA ILE A 90 0.06 -7.34 -5.25
C ILE A 90 0.97 -8.42 -5.85
N GLU A 91 1.17 -8.44 -7.17
CA GLU A 91 2.05 -9.44 -7.81
C GLU A 91 3.49 -9.33 -7.27
N VAL A 92 4.03 -8.11 -7.18
CA VAL A 92 5.37 -7.90 -6.62
C VAL A 92 5.42 -8.26 -5.14
N ALA A 93 4.38 -7.93 -4.36
CA ALA A 93 4.31 -8.27 -2.93
C ALA A 93 4.27 -9.80 -2.70
N LYS A 94 3.54 -10.55 -3.54
CA LYS A 94 3.53 -12.02 -3.56
C LYS A 94 4.93 -12.58 -3.82
N GLU A 95 5.64 -12.04 -4.81
CA GLU A 95 7.02 -12.44 -5.12
C GLU A 95 8.00 -12.12 -3.96
N ILE A 96 7.84 -10.97 -3.29
CA ILE A 96 8.62 -10.62 -2.10
C ILE A 96 8.36 -11.62 -0.96
N LYS A 97 7.08 -11.91 -0.65
CA LYS A 97 6.73 -12.88 0.40
C LYS A 97 7.25 -14.27 0.10
N ALA A 98 7.27 -14.69 -1.16
CA ALA A 98 7.80 -16.00 -1.55
C ALA A 98 9.30 -16.17 -1.18
N VAL A 99 10.10 -15.11 -1.25
CA VAL A 99 11.52 -15.15 -0.86
C VAL A 99 11.77 -14.73 0.59
N LYS A 100 10.85 -13.97 1.19
CA LYS A 100 10.92 -13.49 2.58
C LYS A 100 9.56 -13.65 3.27
N PRO A 101 9.19 -14.87 3.70
CA PRO A 101 7.85 -15.14 4.25
C PRO A 101 7.48 -14.30 5.47
N ASN A 102 8.49 -13.88 6.25
CA ASN A 102 8.30 -13.07 7.46
C ASN A 102 8.45 -11.56 7.22
N VAL A 103 8.46 -11.10 5.96
CA VAL A 103 8.48 -9.66 5.65
C VAL A 103 7.25 -8.99 6.27
N LYS A 104 7.45 -7.83 6.89
CA LYS A 104 6.33 -7.00 7.35
C LYS A 104 5.82 -6.14 6.22
N ILE A 105 4.50 -6.04 6.08
CA ILE A 105 3.85 -5.09 5.18
C ILE A 105 3.25 -3.99 6.04
N LEU A 106 3.64 -2.75 5.77
CA LEU A 106 3.09 -1.55 6.39
C LEU A 106 2.25 -0.80 5.35
N ALA A 107 0.94 -0.73 5.55
CA ALA A 107 0.06 0.03 4.68
C ALA A 107 -0.20 1.42 5.26
N THR A 108 -0.13 2.47 4.43
CA THR A 108 -0.39 3.86 4.87
C THR A 108 -1.21 4.63 3.82
N PRO A 109 -2.29 5.32 4.21
CA PRO A 109 -3.03 6.19 3.29
C PRO A 109 -2.32 7.54 3.10
N TRP A 110 -2.44 8.12 1.91
CA TRP A 110 -2.13 9.55 1.68
C TRP A 110 -3.36 10.44 1.86
N SER A 111 -4.56 9.90 1.60
CA SER A 111 -5.83 10.61 1.72
C SER A 111 -6.97 9.64 1.99
N ALA A 112 -8.04 10.12 2.61
CA ALA A 112 -9.35 9.49 2.53
C ALA A 112 -9.95 9.70 1.12
N PRO A 113 -10.93 8.85 0.70
CA PRO A 113 -11.68 9.09 -0.53
C PRO A 113 -12.26 10.51 -0.59
N ALA A 114 -12.25 11.11 -1.78
CA ALA A 114 -12.63 12.51 -1.99
C ALA A 114 -14.00 12.87 -1.40
N TRP A 115 -15.00 11.99 -1.52
CA TRP A 115 -16.34 12.21 -0.99
C TRP A 115 -16.42 12.25 0.55
N MET A 116 -15.44 11.66 1.26
CA MET A 116 -15.31 11.75 2.72
C MET A 116 -14.68 13.06 3.19
N LYS A 117 -14.13 13.89 2.28
CA LYS A 117 -13.37 15.10 2.62
C LYS A 117 -14.16 16.36 2.36
N ASP A 118 -13.90 17.40 3.15
CA ASP A 118 -14.52 18.73 3.02
C ASP A 118 -14.21 19.40 1.68
N SER A 119 -13.00 19.19 1.15
CA SER A 119 -12.52 19.69 -0.12
C SER A 119 -13.13 18.99 -1.34
N GLY A 120 -13.72 17.80 -1.15
CA GLY A 120 -14.13 16.96 -2.27
C GLY A 120 -12.96 16.49 -3.15
N SER A 121 -11.73 16.54 -2.64
CA SER A 121 -10.50 16.25 -3.39
C SER A 121 -9.56 15.35 -2.61
N LEU A 122 -8.78 14.52 -3.31
CA LEU A 122 -7.68 13.76 -2.71
C LEU A 122 -6.51 14.67 -2.30
N CYS A 123 -6.40 15.86 -2.90
CA CYS A 123 -5.37 16.84 -2.60
C CYS A 123 -5.86 17.86 -1.55
N GLY A 124 -5.33 17.75 -0.31
CA GLY A 124 -5.65 18.68 0.78
C GLY A 124 -7.06 18.53 1.37
N GLY A 125 -7.42 19.41 2.31
CA GLY A 125 -8.67 19.29 3.09
C GLY A 125 -8.58 18.28 4.23
N SER A 126 -9.69 18.14 4.96
CA SER A 126 -9.82 17.29 6.15
C SER A 126 -10.96 16.29 5.98
N LEU A 127 -10.93 15.22 6.79
CA LEU A 127 -12.06 14.31 6.91
C LEU A 127 -13.28 15.08 7.42
N LYS A 128 -14.45 14.84 6.82
CA LYS A 128 -15.72 15.39 7.32
C LYS A 128 -16.08 14.75 8.66
N ASP A 129 -16.62 15.54 9.57
CA ASP A 129 -17.19 15.05 10.83
C ASP A 129 -18.24 13.95 10.55
N GLY A 130 -18.17 12.87 11.31
CA GLY A 130 -19.07 11.71 11.20
C GLY A 130 -18.66 10.68 10.14
N TYR A 131 -17.53 10.87 9.46
CA TYR A 131 -16.97 9.86 8.53
C TYR A 131 -15.84 9.02 9.15
N GLU A 132 -15.50 9.21 10.42
CA GLU A 132 -14.41 8.51 11.12
C GLU A 132 -14.60 7.00 11.09
N ASP A 133 -15.80 6.51 11.41
CA ASP A 133 -16.11 5.08 11.39
C ASP A 133 -16.05 4.49 9.97
N VAL A 134 -16.52 5.26 8.98
CA VAL A 134 -16.47 4.83 7.57
C VAL A 134 -15.03 4.79 7.08
N PHE A 135 -14.19 5.75 7.49
CA PHE A 135 -12.77 5.76 7.15
C PHE A 135 -12.00 4.64 7.87
N ALA A 136 -12.33 4.35 9.13
CA ALA A 136 -11.78 3.19 9.84
C ALA A 136 -12.15 1.87 9.15
N GLN A 137 -13.41 1.72 8.70
CA GLN A 137 -13.84 0.56 7.92
C GLN A 137 -13.12 0.46 6.57
N TYR A 138 -12.88 1.60 5.90
CA TYR A 138 -12.10 1.66 4.66
C TYR A 138 -10.68 1.10 4.85
N LEU A 139 -10.00 1.50 5.94
CA LEU A 139 -8.67 0.98 6.27
C LEU A 139 -8.71 -0.52 6.63
N SER A 140 -9.74 -0.96 7.38
CA SER A 140 -9.93 -2.37 7.72
C SER A 140 -10.21 -3.26 6.50
N ASN A 141 -11.00 -2.76 5.55
CA ASN A 141 -11.26 -3.46 4.28
C ASN A 141 -9.96 -3.64 3.48
N PHE A 142 -9.09 -2.62 3.44
CA PHE A 142 -7.81 -2.72 2.77
C PHE A 142 -6.90 -3.80 3.39
N VAL A 143 -6.79 -3.81 4.72
CA VAL A 143 -6.02 -4.86 5.43
C VAL A 143 -6.58 -6.24 5.10
N SER A 144 -7.89 -6.41 5.18
CA SER A 144 -8.55 -7.70 4.89
C SER A 144 -8.33 -8.15 3.45
N ALA A 145 -8.40 -7.22 2.49
CA ALA A 145 -8.17 -7.52 1.08
C ALA A 145 -6.72 -7.94 0.83
N TYR A 146 -5.75 -7.26 1.44
CA TYR A 146 -4.34 -7.62 1.33
C TYR A 146 -3.98 -8.93 2.05
N GLU A 147 -4.61 -9.25 3.19
CA GLU A 147 -4.46 -10.54 3.85
C GLU A 147 -5.00 -11.70 3.00
N TYR A 148 -6.06 -11.45 2.23
CA TYR A 148 -6.61 -12.45 1.31
C TYR A 148 -5.73 -12.66 0.09
N GLU A 149 -5.20 -11.56 -0.48
CA GLU A 149 -4.41 -11.61 -1.72
C GLU A 149 -2.96 -12.04 -1.49
N VAL A 150 -2.27 -11.52 -0.46
CA VAL A 150 -0.81 -11.61 -0.29
C VAL A 150 -0.45 -12.44 0.93
#